data_AF-A0A4Q5N128-F1
#
_entry.id   AF-A0A4Q5N128-F1
#
_cell.length_a   1.000
_cell.length_b   1.000
_cell.length_c   1.000
_cell.angle_alpha   90.00
_cell.angle_beta   90.00
_cell.angle_gamma   90.00
#
_symmetry.space_group_name_H-M   'P 1'
#
loop_
_entity.id
_entity.type
_entity.pdbx_description
1 polymer ?
#
loop_
_entity_poly.entity_id
_entity_poly.type
_entity_poly.pdbx_seq_one_letter_code
_entity_poly.pdbx_strand_id
1 'polypeptide(L)'
;MTNSVAPNVIPPLWHRHWELVWELSALHTFWLNAYGPGAQATSPLMFQRYFAESRTRLREWVATCGTKIDTDRPTRQTAWPGEAPHTTVPERPIVDRQADFQAFVTADVARRRDAAGADRGALTLLIGQDWLGQTEAGAS
;
A
#
# COMPACT_ATOMS: atom_id res chain seq x y z
N MET A 1 -6.07 -5.67 -27.47
CA MET A 1 -4.99 -6.23 -26.63
C MET A 1 -5.41 -6.11 -25.18
N THR A 2 -5.93 -7.19 -24.60
CA THR A 2 -6.29 -7.22 -23.18
C THR A 2 -4.98 -7.34 -22.41
N ASN A 3 -4.49 -6.24 -21.82
CA ASN A 3 -3.26 -6.22 -21.01
C ASN A 3 -3.50 -6.91 -19.66
N SER A 4 -3.88 -8.18 -19.69
CA SER A 4 -4.12 -8.98 -18.49
C SER A 4 -2.77 -9.41 -17.92
N VAL A 5 -2.37 -8.84 -16.79
CA VAL A 5 -1.24 -9.39 -16.02
C VAL A 5 -1.71 -10.72 -15.42
N ALA A 6 -0.90 -11.76 -15.58
CA ALA A 6 -1.28 -13.09 -15.10
C ALA A 6 -1.44 -13.11 -13.56
N PRO A 7 -2.40 -13.88 -13.01
CA PRO A 7 -2.65 -13.95 -11.57
C PRO A 7 -1.44 -14.36 -10.73
N ASN A 8 -0.48 -15.07 -11.33
CA ASN A 8 0.78 -15.46 -10.68
C ASN A 8 1.78 -14.30 -10.50
N VAL A 9 1.54 -13.14 -11.12
CA VAL A 9 2.34 -11.93 -10.95
C VAL A 9 1.57 -10.90 -10.10
N ILE A 10 0.27 -10.74 -10.36
CA ILE A 10 -0.61 -9.86 -9.57
C ILE A 10 -1.89 -10.63 -9.25
N PRO A 11 -2.05 -11.14 -8.01
CA PRO A 11 -3.21 -11.95 -7.62
C PRO A 11 -4.44 -11.05 -7.36
N PRO A 12 -5.67 -11.60 -7.37
CA PRO A 12 -6.89 -10.80 -7.28
C PRO A 12 -7.02 -9.94 -6.02
N LEU A 13 -6.48 -10.37 -4.88
CA LEU A 13 -6.49 -9.64 -3.60
C LEU A 13 -5.10 -9.12 -3.18
N TRP A 14 -4.26 -8.72 -4.15
CA TRP A 14 -2.90 -8.20 -3.89
C TRP A 14 -2.83 -7.10 -2.82
N HIS A 15 -3.88 -6.27 -2.69
CA HIS A 15 -3.95 -5.17 -1.72
C HIS A 15 -4.08 -5.64 -0.26
N ARG A 16 -4.37 -6.92 -0.02
CA ARG A 16 -4.42 -7.53 1.31
C ARG A 16 -3.04 -8.01 1.79
N HIS A 17 -2.03 -8.02 0.91
CA HIS A 17 -0.69 -8.51 1.19
C HIS A 17 0.30 -7.34 1.16
N TRP A 18 0.86 -7.02 2.32
CA TRP A 18 1.70 -5.83 2.48
C TRP A 18 2.98 -5.91 1.63
N GLU A 19 3.53 -7.11 1.44
CA GLU A 19 4.70 -7.39 0.61
C GLU A 19 4.44 -7.08 -0.87
N LEU A 20 3.24 -7.37 -1.37
CA LEU A 20 2.82 -7.04 -2.74
C LEU A 20 2.58 -5.53 -2.86
N VAL A 21 1.88 -4.94 -1.89
CA VAL A 21 1.65 -3.50 -1.84
C VAL A 21 2.98 -2.75 -1.85
N TRP A 22 3.99 -3.23 -1.12
CA TRP A 22 5.29 -2.59 -1.04
C TRP A 22 6.03 -2.62 -2.39
N GLU A 23 6.17 -3.79 -3.01
CA GLU A 23 6.85 -3.94 -4.30
C GLU A 23 6.12 -3.14 -5.40
N LEU A 24 4.78 -3.20 -5.45
CA LEU A 24 3.98 -2.46 -6.41
C LEU A 24 4.07 -0.94 -6.21
N SER A 25 4.14 -0.48 -4.96
CA SER A 25 4.32 0.95 -4.65
C SER A 25 5.70 1.45 -5.08
N ALA A 26 6.75 0.65 -4.88
CA ALA A 26 8.10 0.96 -5.34
C ALA A 26 8.16 1.04 -6.88
N LEU A 27 7.57 0.05 -7.56
CA LEU A 27 7.45 0.05 -9.02
C LEU A 27 6.68 1.26 -9.55
N HIS A 28 5.57 1.62 -8.91
CA HIS A 28 4.78 2.78 -9.30
C HIS A 28 5.58 4.08 -9.14
N THR A 29 6.30 4.24 -8.03
CA THR A 29 7.16 5.41 -7.79
C THR A 29 8.27 5.49 -8.81
N PHE A 30 8.91 4.36 -9.15
CA PHE A 30 9.95 4.38 -10.18
C PHE A 30 9.38 4.68 -11.57
N TRP A 31 8.21 4.15 -11.91
CA TRP A 31 7.51 4.48 -13.14
C TRP A 31 7.23 5.99 -13.25
N LEU A 32 6.71 6.62 -12.18
CA LEU A 32 6.47 8.07 -12.15
C LEU A 32 7.75 8.88 -12.38
N ASN A 33 8.87 8.46 -11.80
CA ASN A 33 10.16 9.14 -12.00
C ASN A 33 10.75 8.87 -13.39
N ALA A 34 10.58 7.66 -13.92
CA ALA A 34 11.16 7.26 -15.21
C ALA A 34 10.49 7.94 -16.41
N TYR A 35 9.20 8.27 -16.28
CA TYR A 35 8.40 8.93 -17.31
C TYR A 35 8.02 10.37 -16.95
N GLY A 36 8.55 10.89 -15.83
CA GLY A 36 8.25 12.23 -15.34
C GLY A 36 9.02 13.33 -16.09
N PRO A 37 8.61 14.60 -15.93
CA PRO A 37 9.37 15.75 -16.42
C PRO A 37 10.79 15.76 -15.84
N GLY A 38 11.80 15.97 -16.69
CA GLY A 38 13.20 15.98 -16.29
C GLY A 38 13.85 14.58 -16.15
N ALA A 39 13.14 13.51 -16.51
CA ALA A 39 13.72 12.18 -16.57
C ALA A 39 14.85 12.11 -17.62
N GLN A 40 15.86 11.30 -17.35
CA GLN A 40 16.94 11.06 -18.30
C GLN A 40 16.41 10.22 -19.46
N ALA A 41 16.99 10.37 -20.65
CA ALA A 41 16.60 9.59 -21.83
C ALA A 41 16.68 8.07 -21.63
N THR A 42 17.55 7.62 -20.71
CA THR A 42 17.72 6.21 -20.34
C THR A 42 16.73 5.70 -19.30
N SER A 43 16.03 6.59 -18.58
CA SER A 43 15.17 6.21 -17.46
C SER A 43 14.06 5.21 -17.83
N PRO A 44 13.35 5.34 -18.98
CA PRO A 44 12.40 4.31 -19.42
C PRO A 44 13.03 2.93 -19.63
N LEU A 45 14.24 2.86 -20.20
CA LEU A 45 14.95 1.59 -20.41
C LEU A 45 15.37 0.98 -19.08
N MET A 46 15.83 1.81 -18.13
CA MET A 46 16.13 1.38 -16.77
C MET A 46 14.88 0.83 -16.07
N PHE A 47 13.74 1.50 -16.20
CA PHE A 47 12.46 1.00 -15.70
C PHE A 47 12.13 -0.40 -16.22
N GLN A 48 12.26 -0.64 -17.53
CA GLN A 48 12.00 -1.96 -18.11
C GLN A 48 12.90 -3.06 -17.51
N ARG A 49 14.19 -2.75 -17.25
CA ARG A 49 15.13 -3.69 -16.62
C ARG A 49 14.71 -4.04 -15.20
N TYR A 50 14.44 -3.05 -14.36
CA TYR A 50 14.02 -3.30 -12.97
C TYR A 50 12.62 -3.91 -12.88
N PHE A 51 11.72 -3.58 -13.82
CA PHE A 51 10.41 -4.21 -13.89
C PHE A 51 10.53 -5.72 -14.16
N ALA A 52 11.44 -6.15 -15.03
CA ALA A 52 11.70 -7.56 -15.27
C ALA A 52 12.18 -8.30 -14.00
N GLU A 53 13.06 -7.67 -13.21
CA GLU A 53 13.53 -8.20 -11.93
C GLU A 53 12.42 -8.25 -10.89
N SER A 54 11.63 -7.18 -10.79
CA SER A 54 10.50 -7.07 -9.86
C SER A 54 9.42 -8.12 -10.14
N ARG A 55 9.19 -8.48 -11.42
CA ARG A 55 8.29 -9.58 -11.77
C ARG A 55 8.72 -10.93 -11.21
N THR A 56 10.02 -11.16 -11.00
CA THR A 56 10.50 -12.38 -10.34
C THR A 56 10.18 -12.35 -8.86
N ARG A 57 10.50 -11.26 -8.15
CA ARG A 57 10.13 -11.08 -6.74
C ARG A 57 8.62 -11.15 -6.50
N LEU A 58 7.82 -10.53 -7.37
CA LEU A 58 6.35 -10.61 -7.29
C LEU A 58 5.87 -12.06 -7.33
N ARG A 59 6.43 -12.90 -8.21
CA ARG A 59 6.06 -14.32 -8.25
C ARG A 59 6.42 -15.07 -6.97
N GLU A 60 7.55 -14.74 -6.34
CA GLU A 60 7.96 -15.29 -5.05
C GLU A 60 7.01 -14.86 -3.93
N TRP A 61 6.60 -13.59 -3.91
CA TRP A 61 5.59 -13.09 -2.97
C TRP A 61 4.25 -13.75 -3.17
N VAL A 62 3.76 -13.85 -4.41
CA VAL A 62 2.48 -14.53 -4.71
C VAL A 62 2.50 -15.98 -4.24
N ALA A 63 3.61 -16.70 -4.45
CA ALA A 63 3.76 -18.06 -3.94
C ALA A 63 3.67 -18.15 -2.40
N THR A 64 4.04 -17.07 -1.70
CA THR A 64 3.99 -16.97 -0.23
C THR A 64 2.63 -16.50 0.30
N CYS A 65 1.96 -15.59 -0.42
CA CYS A 65 0.68 -14.99 -0.08
C CYS A 65 -0.44 -16.04 0.05
N GLY A 66 -0.37 -17.11 -0.74
CA GLY A 66 -1.41 -18.16 -0.74
C GLY A 66 -2.71 -17.78 -1.45
N THR A 67 -2.75 -16.61 -2.11
CA THR A 67 -3.86 -16.18 -2.96
C THR A 67 -3.93 -17.02 -4.24
N LYS A 68 -5.13 -17.49 -4.56
CA LYS A 68 -5.48 -18.18 -5.80
C LYS A 68 -6.44 -17.30 -6.61
N ILE A 69 -6.95 -17.84 -7.72
CA ILE A 69 -7.88 -17.09 -8.58
C ILE A 69 -9.23 -16.83 -7.89
N ASP A 70 -9.64 -17.73 -7.00
CA ASP A 70 -10.96 -17.79 -6.38
C ASP A 70 -10.92 -17.82 -4.85
N THR A 71 -9.74 -18.04 -4.24
CA THR A 71 -9.57 -18.05 -2.79
C THR A 71 -8.37 -17.23 -2.34
N ASP A 72 -8.41 -16.79 -1.08
CA ASP A 72 -7.32 -16.06 -0.46
C ASP A 72 -7.15 -16.42 1.01
N ARG A 73 -5.93 -16.28 1.53
CA ARG A 73 -5.62 -16.38 2.95
C ARG A 73 -4.54 -15.36 3.32
N PRO A 74 -4.46 -14.89 4.57
CA PRO A 74 -3.37 -14.02 5.01
C PRO A 74 -2.00 -14.67 4.78
N THR A 75 -0.99 -13.86 4.46
CA THR A 75 0.40 -14.29 4.33
C THR A 75 0.85 -15.01 5.60
N ARG A 76 1.44 -16.19 5.42
CA ARG A 76 1.89 -17.01 6.56
C ARG A 76 3.07 -16.31 7.23
N GLN A 77 2.93 -16.04 8.52
CA GLN A 77 4.05 -15.61 9.36
C GLN A 77 4.72 -16.84 9.98
N THR A 78 6.05 -16.83 10.00
CA THR A 78 6.84 -17.88 10.65
C THR A 78 6.99 -17.51 12.12
N ALA A 79 6.51 -18.38 13.01
CA ALA A 79 6.75 -18.23 14.44
C ALA A 79 8.21 -18.60 14.76
N TRP A 80 8.91 -17.73 15.49
CA TRP A 80 10.28 -17.98 15.92
C TRP A 80 10.34 -18.84 17.19
N PRO A 81 11.48 -19.48 17.50
CA PRO A 81 11.62 -20.22 18.75
C PRO A 81 11.29 -19.35 19.97
N GLY A 82 10.36 -19.81 20.81
CA GLY A 82 9.87 -19.08 21.98
C GLY A 82 8.61 -18.23 21.73
N GLU A 83 8.17 -18.07 20.47
CA GLU A 83 6.92 -17.42 20.13
C GLU A 83 5.76 -18.42 20.09
N ALA A 84 4.57 -17.97 20.49
CA ALA A 84 3.35 -18.76 20.31
C ALA A 84 3.08 -18.97 18.81
N PRO A 85 2.69 -20.18 18.38
CA PRO A 85 2.36 -20.41 16.98
C PRO A 85 1.23 -19.49 16.52
N HIS A 86 1.39 -18.88 15.34
CA HIS A 86 0.30 -18.10 14.74
C HIS A 86 -0.89 -19.01 14.40
N THR A 87 -2.09 -18.55 14.73
CA THR A 87 -3.32 -19.25 14.34
C THR A 87 -3.45 -19.31 12.82
N THR A 88 -3.62 -20.51 12.29
CA THR A 88 -3.86 -20.69 10.86
C THR A 88 -5.26 -20.19 10.51
N VAL A 89 -5.33 -19.14 9.69
CA VAL A 89 -6.58 -18.64 9.13
C VAL A 89 -6.93 -19.47 7.87
N PRO A 90 -8.16 -20.03 7.76
CA PRO A 90 -8.55 -20.81 6.59
C PRO A 90 -8.64 -19.93 5.33
N GLU A 91 -8.50 -20.57 4.16
CA GLU A 91 -8.77 -19.91 2.87
C GLU A 91 -10.22 -19.44 2.81
N ARG A 92 -10.43 -18.22 2.29
CA ARG A 92 -11.74 -17.61 2.10
C ARG A 92 -12.00 -17.40 0.61
N PRO A 93 -13.25 -17.61 0.14
CA PRO A 93 -13.59 -17.36 -1.26
C PRO A 93 -13.55 -15.86 -1.59
N ILE A 94 -13.12 -15.55 -2.82
CA ILE A 94 -13.10 -14.21 -3.39
C ILE A 94 -14.41 -14.01 -4.14
N VAL A 95 -15.37 -13.34 -3.49
CA VAL A 95 -16.72 -13.11 -4.06
C VAL A 95 -16.71 -11.96 -5.07
N ASP A 96 -16.16 -10.81 -4.65
CA ASP A 96 -16.02 -9.62 -5.51
C ASP A 96 -14.74 -8.88 -5.14
N ARG A 97 -13.70 -9.06 -5.97
CA ARG A 97 -12.39 -8.43 -5.77
C ARG A 97 -12.44 -6.90 -5.86
N GLN A 98 -13.37 -6.35 -6.63
CA GLN A 98 -13.48 -4.91 -6.85
C GLN A 98 -14.13 -4.25 -5.63
N ALA A 99 -15.23 -4.81 -5.14
CA ALA A 99 -15.86 -4.37 -3.90
C ALA A 99 -14.90 -4.50 -2.71
N ASP A 100 -14.11 -5.59 -2.64
CA ASP A 100 -13.11 -5.78 -1.59
C ASP A 100 -12.04 -4.67 -1.60
N PHE A 101 -11.51 -4.33 -2.78
CA PHE A 101 -10.54 -3.24 -2.94
C PHE A 101 -11.13 -1.89 -2.54
N GLN A 102 -12.36 -1.59 -2.97
CA GLN A 102 -13.04 -0.35 -2.59
C GLN A 102 -13.25 -0.24 -1.08
N ALA A 103 -13.68 -1.32 -0.43
CA ALA A 103 -13.84 -1.39 1.02
C ALA A 103 -12.50 -1.18 1.73
N PHE A 104 -11.43 -1.83 1.26
CA PHE A 104 -10.08 -1.67 1.80
C PHE A 104 -9.61 -0.22 1.74
N VAL A 105 -9.70 0.43 0.57
CA VAL A 105 -9.27 1.83 0.40
C VAL A 105 -10.13 2.78 1.22
N THR A 106 -11.44 2.55 1.28
CA THR A 106 -12.35 3.38 2.08
C THR A 106 -11.99 3.32 3.57
N ALA A 107 -11.75 2.12 4.08
CA ALA A 107 -11.32 1.92 5.47
C ALA A 107 -9.94 2.55 5.74
N ASP A 108 -9.00 2.42 4.80
CA ASP A 108 -7.66 3.01 4.91
C ASP A 108 -7.72 4.55 4.95
N VAL A 109 -8.51 5.16 4.07
CA VAL A 109 -8.70 6.62 4.03
C VAL A 109 -9.38 7.12 5.30
N ALA A 110 -10.41 6.41 5.79
CA ALA A 110 -11.08 6.76 7.04
C ALA A 110 -10.09 6.75 8.21
N ARG A 111 -9.32 5.66 8.36
CA ARG A 111 -8.28 5.52 9.38
C ARG A 111 -7.25 6.66 9.34
N ARG A 112 -6.81 7.06 8.14
CA ARG A 112 -5.85 8.18 7.97
C ARG A 112 -6.47 9.54 8.31
N ARG A 113 -7.76 9.74 8.00
CA ARG A 113 -8.49 10.96 8.37
C ARG A 113 -8.66 11.06 9.89
N ASP A 114 -9.00 9.96 10.55
CA ASP A 114 -9.15 9.92 12.00
C ASP A 114 -7.81 10.21 12.70
N ALA A 115 -6.73 9.60 12.22
CA ALA A 115 -5.38 9.86 12.73
C ALA A 115 -4.95 11.33 12.51
N ALA A 116 -5.20 11.89 11.32
CA ALA A 116 -4.91 13.30 11.03
C ALA A 116 -5.80 14.27 11.83
N GLY A 117 -7.05 13.90 12.10
CA GLY A 117 -7.96 14.65 12.96
C GLY A 117 -7.52 14.64 14.41
N ALA A 118 -7.08 13.48 14.91
CA ALA A 118 -6.50 13.33 16.24
C ALA A 118 -5.22 14.17 16.39
N ASP A 119 -4.31 14.13 15.40
CA ASP A 119 -3.09 14.93 15.39
C ASP A 119 -3.40 16.44 15.37
N ARG A 120 -4.30 16.90 14.49
CA ARG A 120 -4.77 18.30 14.49
C ARG A 120 -5.41 18.71 15.81
N GLY A 121 -6.20 17.84 16.44
CA GLY A 121 -6.79 18.07 17.75
C GLY A 121 -5.73 18.18 18.86
N ALA A 122 -4.72 17.31 18.83
CA ALA A 122 -3.60 17.33 19.77
C ALA A 122 -2.77 18.62 19.62
N LEU A 123 -2.45 19.03 18.38
CA LEU A 123 -1.78 20.30 18.12
C LEU A 123 -2.64 21.50 18.56
N THR A 124 -3.94 21.47 18.33
CA THR A 124 -4.86 22.54 18.78
C THR A 124 -4.90 22.66 20.32
N LEU A 125 -4.83 21.53 21.04
CA LEU A 125 -4.78 21.50 22.50
C LEU A 125 -3.40 21.93 23.05
N LEU A 126 -2.32 21.65 22.32
CA LEU A 126 -0.95 22.00 22.72
C LEU A 126 -0.58 23.46 22.45
N ILE A 127 -1.16 24.09 21.42
CA ILE A 127 -0.80 25.45 21.01
C ILE A 127 -1.73 26.50 21.66
N GLY A 128 -2.85 26.09 22.26
CA GLY A 128 -3.85 26.98 22.85
C GLY A 128 -4.63 27.78 21.80
N GLN A 129 -5.90 28.10 22.08
CA GLN A 129 -6.73 28.95 21.19
C GLN A 129 -6.24 30.41 21.11
N ASP A 130 -5.22 30.77 21.89
CA ASP A 130 -4.76 32.15 22.08
C ASP A 130 -3.91 32.70 20.90
N TRP A 131 -3.41 31.84 20.00
CA TRP A 131 -2.50 32.27 18.93
C TRP A 131 -3.20 32.95 17.75
N LEU A 132 -4.53 32.83 17.60
CA LEU A 132 -5.28 33.47 16.51
C LEU A 132 -5.84 34.86 16.85
N GLY A 133 -5.62 35.37 18.07
CA GLY A 133 -6.20 36.63 18.56
C GLY A 133 -5.24 37.82 18.70
N GLN A 134 -3.93 37.65 18.45
CA GLN A 134 -2.92 38.70 18.70
C GLN A 134 -2.25 39.18 17.40
N THR A 135 -3.00 39.83 16.50
CA THR A 135 -2.37 40.60 15.39
C THR A 135 -2.89 42.01 15.20
N GLU A 136 -3.76 42.56 16.05
CA GLU A 136 -4.22 43.95 15.90
C GLU A 136 -4.26 44.72 17.22
N ALA A 137 -3.09 45.02 17.78
CA ALA A 137 -2.95 46.14 18.71
C ALA A 137 -1.50 46.62 18.78
N GLY A 138 -1.22 47.74 18.11
CA GLY A 138 -0.11 48.62 18.48
C GLY A 138 1.12 48.58 17.58
N ALA A 139 1.08 49.38 16.52
CA ALA A 139 2.18 50.28 16.18
C ALA A 139 1.65 51.34 15.21
N SER A 140 1.11 52.41 15.80
CA SER A 140 0.88 53.70 15.14
C SER A 140 2.20 54.39 14.82
#